data_AF-A0A1H8U2Z5-F1
#
_entry.id   AF-A0A1H8U2Z5-F1
#
_cell.length_a   1.000
_cell.length_b   1.000
_cell.length_c   1.000
_cell.angle_alpha   90.00
_cell.angle_beta   90.00
_cell.angle_gamma   90.00
#
_symmetry.space_group_name_H-M   'P 1'
#
loop_
_entity.id
_entity.type
_entity.pdbx_description
1 polymer ?
#
loop_
_entity_poly.entity_id
_entity_poly.type
_entity_poly.pdbx_seq_one_letter_code
_entity_poly.pdbx_strand_id
1 'polypeptide(L)'
;MSMVVSIPCLAAALLLVTACDGFPAGYVSAGGAPAATARGIDTAYAERDACLARNATERALAGASVRARAQALALACAAETDRLINASRRVDAAVASAIRDDTEFRALGFVLRTPGAN
;
A
#
# COMPACT_ATOMS: atom_id res chain seq x y z
N MET A 1 35.51 3.68 33.50
CA MET A 1 35.65 3.91 32.05
C MET A 1 34.42 4.68 31.59
N SER A 2 34.56 6.00 31.47
CA SER A 2 33.50 6.90 31.05
C SER A 2 33.35 6.80 29.53
N MET A 3 32.24 6.27 29.04
CA MET A 3 31.87 6.39 27.62
C MET A 3 31.25 7.76 27.42
N VAL A 4 32.06 8.69 26.91
CA VAL A 4 31.63 9.99 26.40
C VAL A 4 30.90 9.70 25.09
N VAL A 5 29.58 9.61 25.14
CA VAL A 5 28.74 9.55 23.94
C VAL A 5 28.78 10.95 23.33
N SER A 6 29.64 11.12 22.33
CA SER A 6 29.77 12.37 21.60
C SER A 6 28.42 12.78 21.00
N ILE A 7 28.00 14.00 21.31
CA ILE A 7 26.75 14.65 20.91
C ILE A 7 26.49 14.70 19.38
N PRO A 8 27.46 14.65 18.44
CA PRO A 8 27.11 14.69 17.01
C PRO A 8 26.55 13.35 16.49
N CYS A 9 26.67 12.24 17.23
CA CYS A 9 26.12 10.94 16.80
C CYS A 9 24.59 10.89 16.91
N LEU A 10 24.02 11.59 17.90
CA LEU A 10 22.56 11.67 18.09
C LEU A 10 21.88 12.53 17.01
N ALA A 11 22.56 13.55 16.50
CA ALA A 11 22.01 14.42 15.45
C ALA A 11 21.90 13.71 14.09
N ALA A 12 22.85 12.82 13.76
CA ALA A 12 22.83 12.07 12.50
C ALA A 12 21.71 11.00 12.47
N ALA A 13 21.38 10.40 13.61
CA ALA A 13 20.32 9.38 13.69
C ALA A 13 18.90 9.97 13.52
N LEU A 14 18.70 11.23 13.92
CA LEU A 14 17.41 11.92 13.79
C LEU A 14 17.09 12.36 12.34
N LEU A 15 18.10 12.51 11.49
CA LEU A 15 17.92 12.91 10.08
C LEU A 15 17.48 11.77 9.15
N LEU A 16 17.54 10.51 9.59
CA LEU A 16 17.13 9.36 8.78
C LEU A 16 15.63 9.01 8.95
N VAL A 17 14.93 9.61 9.91
CA VAL A 17 13.50 9.32 10.17
C VAL A 17 12.56 10.12 9.26
N THR A 18 13.04 11.19 8.60
CA THR A 18 12.20 12.02 7.72
C THR A 18 12.10 11.49 6.28
N ALA A 19 12.75 10.38 5.94
CA ALA A 19 12.60 9.75 4.61
C ALA A 19 11.36 8.84 4.50
N CYS A 20 10.60 8.67 5.59
CA CYS A 20 9.28 8.04 5.58
C CYS A 20 8.15 9.08 5.41
N ASP A 21 8.45 10.25 4.82
CA ASP A 21 7.44 11.18 4.33
C ASP A 21 6.68 10.52 3.19
N GLY A 22 5.66 9.78 3.61
CA GLY A 22 4.39 9.67 2.94
C GLY A 22 4.50 9.23 1.49
N PHE A 23 4.47 7.92 1.30
CA PHE A 23 3.53 7.40 0.31
C PHE A 23 2.21 8.15 0.56
N PRO A 24 1.73 9.02 -0.34
CA PRO A 24 0.46 9.66 -0.09
C PRO A 24 -0.55 8.54 -0.07
N ALA A 25 -0.92 8.08 1.13
CA ALA A 25 -2.22 7.50 1.42
C ALA A 25 -3.27 8.61 1.28
N GLY A 26 -3.16 9.40 0.22
CA GLY A 26 -4.18 10.30 -0.26
C GLY A 26 -5.16 9.39 -0.93
N TYR A 27 -6.23 9.05 -0.22
CA TYR A 27 -7.52 8.93 -0.87
C TYR A 27 -7.56 9.98 -1.96
N VAL A 28 -7.73 9.58 -3.22
CA VAL A 28 -7.96 10.51 -4.31
C VAL A 28 -9.33 11.13 -4.02
N SER A 29 -9.36 12.11 -3.12
CA SER A 29 -10.53 12.91 -2.85
C SER A 29 -10.80 13.60 -4.15
N ALA A 30 -11.86 13.15 -4.81
CA ALA A 30 -12.23 13.55 -6.14
C ALA A 30 -12.65 15.02 -6.09
N GLY A 31 -11.67 15.93 -6.07
CA GLY A 31 -11.86 17.37 -5.93
C GLY A 31 -12.83 17.86 -7.00
N GLY A 32 -14.08 18.10 -6.60
CA GLY A 32 -15.16 18.55 -7.47
C GLY A 32 -15.79 17.50 -8.40
N ALA A 33 -15.49 16.20 -8.25
CA ALA A 33 -16.13 15.18 -9.08
C ALA A 33 -17.60 14.98 -8.67
N PRO A 34 -18.50 14.62 -9.61
CA PRO A 34 -19.87 14.27 -9.29
C PRO A 34 -19.92 13.16 -8.22
N ALA A 35 -20.87 13.25 -7.28
CA ALA A 35 -20.99 12.30 -6.17
C ALA A 35 -21.13 10.83 -6.63
N ALA A 36 -21.71 10.58 -7.82
CA ALA A 36 -21.77 9.26 -8.41
C ALA A 36 -20.38 8.72 -8.82
N THR A 37 -19.49 9.58 -9.30
CA THR A 37 -18.09 9.23 -9.61
C THR A 37 -17.32 8.92 -8.35
N ALA A 38 -17.47 9.75 -7.30
CA ALA A 38 -16.85 9.49 -6.00
C ALA A 38 -17.29 8.15 -5.42
N ARG A 39 -18.61 7.87 -5.38
CA ARG A 39 -19.14 6.57 -4.93
C ARG A 39 -18.64 5.38 -5.76
N GLY A 40 -18.48 5.56 -7.08
CA GLY A 40 -17.94 4.52 -7.95
C GLY A 40 -16.49 4.20 -7.63
N ILE A 41 -15.68 5.23 -7.35
CA ILE A 41 -14.28 5.08 -6.93
C ILE A 41 -14.22 4.40 -5.55
N ASP A 42 -15.02 4.83 -4.59
CA ASP A 42 -15.08 4.23 -3.25
C ASP A 42 -15.47 2.74 -3.30
N THR A 43 -16.43 2.40 -4.18
CA THR A 43 -16.83 1.00 -4.41
C THR A 43 -15.68 0.19 -4.98
N ALA A 44 -14.96 0.72 -5.98
CA ALA A 44 -13.82 0.03 -6.57
C ALA A 44 -12.67 -0.16 -5.55
N TYR A 45 -12.43 0.81 -4.67
CA TYR A 45 -11.50 0.67 -3.56
C TYR A 45 -11.93 -0.45 -2.60
N ALA A 46 -13.21 -0.51 -2.23
CA ALA A 46 -13.74 -1.54 -1.35
C ALA A 46 -13.67 -2.95 -1.97
N GLU A 47 -13.93 -3.09 -3.28
CA GLU A 47 -13.78 -4.35 -4.01
C GLU A 47 -12.34 -4.87 -3.98
N ARG A 48 -11.37 -4.00 -4.26
CA ARG A 48 -9.95 -4.34 -4.16
C ARG A 48 -9.57 -4.80 -2.76
N ASP A 49 -9.94 -4.01 -1.74
CA ASP A 49 -9.58 -4.34 -0.36
C ASP A 49 -10.27 -5.64 0.12
N ALA A 50 -11.47 -5.94 -0.39
CA ALA A 50 -12.13 -7.22 -0.17
C ALA A 50 -11.40 -8.39 -0.84
N CYS A 51 -10.89 -8.21 -2.06
CA CYS A 51 -10.04 -9.21 -2.72
C CYS A 51 -8.77 -9.49 -1.89
N LEU A 52 -8.08 -8.43 -1.46
CA LEU A 52 -6.87 -8.56 -0.64
C LEU A 52 -7.17 -9.32 0.66
N ALA A 53 -8.24 -8.98 1.35
CA ALA A 53 -8.64 -9.66 2.59
C ALA A 53 -8.94 -11.15 2.37
N ARG A 54 -9.64 -11.52 1.28
CA ARG A 54 -9.97 -12.92 0.95
C ARG A 54 -8.72 -13.74 0.59
N ASN A 55 -7.78 -13.15 -0.14
CA ASN A 55 -6.58 -13.85 -0.59
C ASN A 55 -5.45 -13.81 0.46
N ALA A 56 -5.53 -12.93 1.47
CA ALA A 56 -4.57 -12.86 2.56
C ALA A 56 -4.56 -14.10 3.47
N THR A 57 -5.65 -14.90 3.46
CA THR A 57 -5.76 -16.15 4.22
C THR A 57 -5.12 -17.35 3.53
N GLU A 58 -4.56 -17.19 2.32
CA GLU A 58 -3.96 -18.32 1.63
C GLU A 58 -2.54 -18.66 2.14
N ARG A 59 -2.37 -19.97 2.36
CA ARG A 59 -1.11 -20.70 2.57
C ARG A 59 -0.07 -20.51 1.46
N ALA A 60 -0.27 -19.62 0.49
CA ALA A 60 0.48 -19.54 -0.76
C ALA A 60 1.98 -19.30 -0.58
N LEU A 61 2.45 -18.89 0.61
CA LEU A 61 3.81 -18.41 0.76
C LEU A 61 4.47 -18.75 2.12
N ALA A 62 4.31 -19.98 2.61
CA ALA A 62 5.19 -20.47 3.65
C ALA A 62 6.63 -20.51 3.10
N GLY A 63 7.54 -19.71 3.69
CA GLY A 63 8.96 -19.67 3.33
C GLY A 63 9.38 -18.56 2.35
N ALA A 64 8.47 -17.76 1.80
CA ALA A 64 8.82 -16.58 0.99
C ALA A 64 8.92 -15.32 1.87
N SER A 65 9.76 -14.36 1.46
CA SER A 65 9.89 -13.08 2.16
C SER A 65 8.57 -12.31 2.18
N VAL A 66 8.30 -11.56 3.25
CA VAL A 66 7.09 -10.73 3.41
C VAL A 66 6.80 -9.86 2.16
N ARG A 67 7.85 -9.33 1.52
CA ARG A 67 7.71 -8.54 0.28
C ARG A 67 7.23 -9.39 -0.91
N ALA A 68 7.82 -10.57 -1.13
CA ALA A 68 7.38 -11.48 -2.19
C ALA A 68 5.92 -11.92 -1.97
N ARG A 69 5.53 -12.09 -0.70
CA ARG A 69 4.15 -12.38 -0.31
C ARG A 69 3.19 -11.27 -0.68
N ALA A 70 3.56 -10.04 -0.36
CA ALA A 70 2.77 -8.85 -0.69
C ALA A 70 2.61 -8.68 -2.20
N GLN A 71 3.68 -8.88 -2.97
CA GLN A 71 3.65 -8.81 -4.43
C GLN A 71 2.75 -9.87 -5.06
N ALA A 72 2.84 -11.13 -4.59
CA ALA A 72 1.97 -12.20 -5.04
C ALA A 72 0.49 -11.92 -4.72
N LEU A 73 0.21 -11.38 -3.52
CA LEU A 73 -1.14 -10.99 -3.12
C LEU A 73 -1.69 -9.81 -3.95
N ALA A 74 -0.88 -8.79 -4.21
CA ALA A 74 -1.24 -7.68 -5.08
C ALA A 74 -1.53 -8.16 -6.51
N LEU A 75 -0.71 -9.07 -7.03
CA LEU A 75 -0.89 -9.67 -8.35
C LEU A 75 -2.18 -10.49 -8.44
N ALA A 76 -2.53 -11.24 -7.39
CA ALA A 76 -3.78 -12.00 -7.33
C ALA A 76 -5.03 -11.09 -7.43
N CYS A 77 -4.92 -9.82 -7.01
CA CYS A 77 -5.98 -8.81 -7.07
C CYS A 77 -5.75 -7.75 -8.17
N ALA A 78 -4.98 -8.09 -9.22
CA ALA A 78 -4.68 -7.17 -10.32
C ALA A 78 -5.95 -6.74 -11.07
N ALA A 79 -6.95 -7.63 -11.21
CA ALA A 79 -8.19 -7.32 -11.91
C ALA A 79 -9.01 -6.23 -11.19
N GLU A 80 -9.14 -6.31 -9.87
CA GLU A 80 -9.79 -5.29 -9.05
C GLU A 80 -9.02 -3.97 -9.09
N THR A 81 -7.69 -4.05 -9.12
CA THR A 81 -6.81 -2.88 -9.25
C THR A 81 -7.01 -2.17 -10.58
N ASP A 82 -7.09 -2.91 -11.69
CA ASP A 82 -7.37 -2.34 -13.01
C ASP A 82 -8.79 -1.76 -13.10
N ARG A 83 -9.79 -2.36 -12.43
CA ARG A 83 -11.13 -1.75 -12.31
C ARG A 83 -11.08 -0.42 -11.56
N LEU A 84 -10.31 -0.32 -10.49
CA LEU A 84 -10.12 0.92 -9.74
C LEU A 84 -9.43 2.00 -10.58
N ILE A 85 -8.40 1.63 -11.36
CA ILE A 85 -7.75 2.54 -12.31
C ILE A 85 -8.78 3.07 -13.32
N ASN A 86 -9.59 2.18 -13.89
CA ASN A 86 -10.64 2.56 -14.85
C ASN A 86 -11.73 3.44 -14.21
N ALA A 87 -12.15 3.14 -12.98
CA ALA A 87 -13.15 3.92 -12.25
C ALA A 87 -12.68 5.33 -11.91
N SER A 88 -11.37 5.52 -11.73
CA SER A 88 -10.75 6.83 -11.46
C SER A 88 -10.83 7.79 -12.66
N ARG A 89 -11.23 7.30 -13.85
CA ARG A 89 -11.46 8.06 -15.10
C ARG A 89 -10.33 9.00 -15.52
N ARG A 90 -9.14 8.83 -14.95
CA ARG A 90 -7.92 9.53 -15.36
C ARG A 90 -7.02 8.48 -15.99
N VAL A 91 -6.86 8.55 -17.31
CA VAL A 91 -5.86 7.76 -18.08
C VAL A 91 -4.45 8.34 -17.86
N ASP A 92 -4.20 8.82 -16.64
CA ASP A 92 -2.91 9.34 -16.24
C ASP A 92 -2.08 8.16 -15.74
N ALA A 93 -0.98 7.88 -16.44
CA ALA A 93 -0.05 6.82 -16.07
C ALA A 93 0.46 7.00 -14.63
N ALA A 94 0.57 8.24 -14.13
CA ALA A 94 0.96 8.51 -12.75
C ALA A 94 -0.11 8.05 -11.75
N VAL A 95 -1.40 8.26 -12.05
CA VAL A 95 -2.51 7.80 -11.21
C VAL A 95 -2.59 6.28 -11.23
N ALA A 96 -2.43 5.65 -12.40
CA ALA A 96 -2.40 4.20 -12.52
C ALA A 96 -1.23 3.59 -11.72
N SER A 97 -0.04 4.19 -11.79
CA SER A 97 1.12 3.77 -11.00
C SER A 97 0.84 3.91 -9.51
N ALA A 98 0.33 5.07 -9.07
CA ALA A 98 0.03 5.32 -7.66
C ALA A 98 -1.01 4.33 -7.09
N ILE A 99 -2.02 3.94 -7.88
CA ILE A 99 -3.02 2.94 -7.48
C ILE A 99 -2.38 1.55 -7.34
N ARG A 100 -1.47 1.18 -8.24
CA ARG A 100 -0.73 -0.10 -8.17
C ARG A 100 0.16 -0.13 -6.94
N ASP A 101 0.90 0.95 -6.70
CA ASP A 101 1.77 1.07 -5.53
C ASP A 101 0.95 1.06 -4.21
N ASP A 102 -0.22 1.72 -4.16
CA ASP A 102 -1.14 1.67 -3.00
C ASP A 102 -1.64 0.24 -2.76
N THR A 103 -1.90 -0.50 -3.84
CA THR A 103 -2.34 -1.90 -3.76
C THR A 103 -1.25 -2.79 -3.19
N GLU A 104 0.00 -2.63 -3.64
CA GLU A 104 1.14 -3.37 -3.07
C GLU A 104 1.37 -3.03 -1.59
N PHE A 105 1.27 -1.75 -1.23
CA PHE A 105 1.40 -1.30 0.16
C PHE A 105 0.31 -1.89 1.06
N ARG A 106 -0.94 -1.94 0.59
CA ARG A 106 -2.04 -2.56 1.34
C ARG A 106 -1.88 -4.07 1.44
N ALA A 107 -1.47 -4.73 0.36
CA ALA A 107 -1.17 -6.16 0.36
C ALA A 107 -0.10 -6.50 1.41
N LEU A 108 0.95 -5.68 1.52
CA LEU A 108 1.95 -5.79 2.59
C LEU A 108 1.31 -5.71 3.97
N GLY A 109 0.42 -4.74 4.20
CA GLY A 109 -0.32 -4.62 5.44
C GLY A 109 -1.16 -5.87 5.77
N PHE A 110 -1.80 -6.49 4.77
CA PHE A 110 -2.54 -7.75 4.98
C PHE A 110 -1.61 -8.91 5.34
N VAL A 111 -0.48 -9.06 4.64
CA VAL A 111 0.51 -10.12 4.93
C VAL A 111 1.05 -10.00 6.36
N LEU A 112 1.39 -8.78 6.79
CA LEU A 112 1.92 -8.52 8.14
C LEU A 112 0.91 -8.79 9.26
N ARG A 113 -0.39 -8.72 8.97
CA ARG A 113 -1.46 -9.05 9.93
C ARG A 113 -1.74 -10.55 10.02
N THR A 114 -1.29 -11.35 9.06
CA THR A 114 -1.51 -12.80 9.07
C THR A 114 -0.51 -13.49 10.01
N PRO A 115 -0.94 -14.44 10.86
CA PRO A 115 -0.05 -15.23 11.71
C PRO A 115 1.04 -15.93 10.88
N GLY A 116 2.30 -15.91 11.33
CA GLY A 116 3.44 -16.49 10.61
C GLY A 116 4.14 -15.55 9.63
N ALA A 117 4.03 -14.24 9.84
CA ALA A 117 4.82 -13.22 9.12
C ALA A 117 6.23 -12.98 9.71
N ASN A 118 6.55 -13.63 10.84
CA ASN A 118 7.81 -13.50 11.59
C ASN A 118 8.63 -14.77 11.51
#